data_AF-A0A1Q9PKN2-F1
#
_entry.id   AF-A0A1Q9PKN2-F1
#
_cell.length_a   1.000
_cell.length_b   1.000
_cell.length_c   1.000
_cell.angle_alpha   90.00
_cell.angle_beta   90.00
_cell.angle_gamma   90.00
#
_symmetry.space_group_name_H-M   'P 1'
#
loop_
_entity.id
_entity.type
_entity.pdbx_description
1 polymer ?
#
loop_
_entity_poly.entity_id
_entity_poly.type
_entity_poly.pdbx_seq_one_letter_code
_entity_poly.pdbx_strand_id
1 'polypeptide(L)' 'MFKPKVSTQNEFEFVTIDDLVPDNHLLRLIDKHIDFSFLLEKVRPYYSDDNGR' A
#
# COMPACT_ATOMS: atom_id res chain seq x y z
N MET A 1 31.16 29.86 -18.45
CA MET A 1 30.13 30.21 -17.44
C MET A 1 30.00 29.03 -16.49
N PHE A 2 30.46 29.18 -15.24
CA PHE A 2 30.47 28.08 -14.24
C PHE A 2 29.02 27.82 -13.79
N LYS A 3 28.53 26.58 -13.92
CA LYS A 3 27.28 26.15 -13.27
C LYS A 3 27.65 25.50 -11.95
N PRO A 4 27.39 26.13 -10.79
CA PRO A 4 27.63 25.48 -9.51
C PRO A 4 26.81 24.20 -9.45
N LYS A 5 27.45 23.11 -9.02
CA LYS A 5 26.78 21.84 -8.79
C LYS A 5 25.95 22.03 -7.52
N VAL A 6 24.63 22.21 -7.66
CA VAL A 6 23.73 22.23 -6.51
C VAL A 6 23.81 20.85 -5.90
N SER A 7 24.40 20.74 -4.72
CA SER A 7 24.38 19.51 -3.95
C SER A 7 22.92 19.23 -3.59
N THR A 8 22.38 18.12 -4.08
CA THR A 8 21.06 17.64 -3.64
C THR A 8 21.20 17.24 -2.18
N GLN A 9 20.78 18.12 -1.27
CA GLN A 9 20.63 17.79 0.14
C GLN A 9 19.42 16.86 0.23
N ASN A 10 19.61 15.63 0.71
CA ASN A 10 18.48 14.74 0.94
C ASN A 10 17.67 15.26 2.13
N GLU A 11 16.37 15.40 1.94
CA GLU A 11 15.42 15.74 3.00
C GLU A 11 14.69 14.48 3.48
N PHE A 12 14.26 14.48 4.74
CA PHE A 12 13.44 13.41 5.26
C PHE A 12 11.98 13.64 4.85
N GLU A 13 11.36 12.60 4.30
CA GLU A 13 9.94 12.59 3.97
C GLU A 13 9.25 11.49 4.77
N PHE A 14 8.10 11.82 5.37
CA PHE A 14 7.26 10.87 6.06
C PHE A 14 6.06 10.55 5.19
N VAL A 15 6.00 9.31 4.71
CA VAL A 15 4.88 8.76 3.95
C VAL A 15 4.40 7.49 4.63
N THR A 16 3.09 7.27 4.62
CA THR A 16 2.55 5.96 4.95
C THR A 16 2.69 5.02 3.75
N ILE A 17 2.63 3.71 3.98
CA ILE A 17 2.63 2.74 2.87
C ILE A 17 1.40 2.96 1.97
N ASP A 18 0.29 3.39 2.55
CA ASP A 18 -0.94 3.68 1.80
C ASP A 18 -0.80 4.89 0.87
N ASP A 19 0.02 5.88 1.24
CA ASP A 19 0.29 7.05 0.39
C ASP A 19 1.07 6.68 -0.88
N LEU A 20 1.80 5.57 -0.86
CA LEU A 20 2.54 5.06 -2.01
C LEU A 20 1.66 4.32 -3.02
N VAL A 21 0.40 4.01 -2.65
CA VAL A 21 -0.53 3.29 -3.51
C VAL A 21 -1.39 4.29 -4.28
N PRO A 22 -1.35 4.29 -5.64
CA PRO A 22 -2.15 5.22 -6.44
C PRO A 22 -3.65 5.12 -6.17
N ASP A 23 -4.37 6.24 -6.22
CA ASP A 23 -5.82 6.27 -6.00
C ASP A 23 -6.61 5.48 -7.04
N ASN A 24 -6.11 5.43 -8.28
CA ASN A 24 -6.68 4.66 -9.37
C ASN A 24 -6.21 3.19 -9.39
N HIS A 25 -5.58 2.72 -8.32
CA HIS A 25 -5.14 1.34 -8.22
C HIS A 25 -6.34 0.39 -8.29
N LEU A 26 -6.23 -0.65 -9.11
CA LEU A 26 -7.32 -1.58 -9.40
C LEU A 26 -7.96 -2.16 -8.14
N LEU A 27 -7.16 -2.57 -7.15
CA LEU A 27 -7.69 -3.15 -5.91
C LEU A 27 -8.50 -2.15 -5.07
N ARG A 28 -8.17 -0.84 -5.10
CA ARG A 28 -8.97 0.20 -4.43
C ARG A 28 -10.32 0.39 -5.12
N LEU A 29 -10.34 0.35 -6.45
CA LEU A 29 -11.58 0.42 -7.23
C LEU A 29 -12.46 -0.81 -6.97
N ILE A 30 -11.85 -1.99 -6.92
CA ILE A 30 -12.54 -3.24 -6.61
C ILE A 30 -13.15 -3.19 -5.21
N ASP A 31 -12.36 -2.85 -4.19
CA ASP A 31 -12.80 -2.73 -2.79
C ASP A 31 -13.94 -1.71 -2.61
N LYS A 32 -13.87 -0.59 -3.34
CA LYS A 32 -14.93 0.44 -3.35
C LYS A 32 -16.27 -0.06 -3.90
N HIS A 33 -16.25 -1.03 -4.81
CA HIS A 33 -17.45 -1.44 -5.55
C HIS A 33 -17.96 -2.84 -5.20
N ILE A 34 -17.13 -3.68 -4.57
CA ILE A 34 -17.45 -5.07 -4.28
C ILE A 34 -17.02 -5.39 -2.84
N ASP A 35 -17.98 -5.76 -1.99
CA ASP A 35 -17.70 -6.25 -0.66
C ASP A 35 -17.25 -7.72 -0.70
N PHE A 36 -15.99 -7.96 -0.35
CA PHE A 36 -15.39 -9.30 -0.26
C PHE A 36 -15.35 -9.85 1.17
N SER A 37 -16.05 -9.25 2.13
CA SER A 37 -16.10 -9.71 3.53
C SER A 37 -16.46 -11.19 3.65
N PHE A 38 -17.31 -11.71 2.76
CA PHE A 38 -17.70 -13.12 2.71
C PHE A 38 -16.54 -14.09 2.45
N LEU A 39 -15.45 -13.65 1.80
CA LEU A 39 -14.30 -14.50 1.53
C LEU A 39 -13.60 -14.90 2.82
N LEU A 40 -13.52 -14.00 3.82
CA LEU A 40 -12.85 -14.26 5.09
C LEU A 40 -13.41 -15.51 5.78
N GLU A 41 -14.74 -15.64 5.84
CA GLU A 41 -15.39 -16.83 6.39
C GLU A 41 -15.11 -18.09 5.57
N LYS A 42 -15.06 -17.98 4.24
CA LYS A 42 -14.78 -19.12 3.35
C LYS A 42 -13.35 -19.61 3.46
N VAL A 43 -12.40 -18.70 3.64
CA VAL A 43 -10.98 -19.05 3.66
C VAL A 43 -10.47 -19.34 5.07
N ARG A 44 -11.22 -19.00 6.13
CA ARG A 44 -10.84 -19.22 7.54
C ARG A 44 -10.21 -20.60 7.81
N PRO A 45 -10.74 -21.74 7.30
CA PRO A 45 -10.16 -23.05 7.58
C PRO A 45 -8.74 -23.27 7.03
N TYR A 46 -8.29 -22.42 6.09
CA TYR A 46 -6.94 -22.48 5.51
C TYR A 46 -5.93 -21.59 6.21
N TYR A 47 -6.37 -20.74 7.15
CA TYR A 47 -5.50 -19.92 7.98
C TYR A 47 -5.17 -20.69 9.27
N SER A 48 -3.95 -20.54 9.75
CA SER A 48 -3.57 -20.99 11.09
C SER A 48 -3.92 -19.87 12.07
N ASP A 49 -4.61 -20.19 13.16
CA ASP A 49 -4.97 -19.21 14.20
C ASP A 49 -3.75 -18.71 15.00
N ASP A 50 -2.72 -19.54 15.01
CA ASP A 50 -1.51 -19.52 15.82
C ASP A 50 -0.25 -19.29 14.98
N ASN A 51 -0.37 -19.39 13.65
CA ASN A 51 0.68 -19.09 12.68
C ASN A 51 0.13 -18.10 11.64
N GLY A 52 -0.37 -16.96 12.12
CA GLY A 52 -0.74 -15.81 11.30
C GLY A 52 0.43 -14.85 11.10
N ARG A 53 0.21 -13.78 10.34
CA ARG A 53 1.20 -12.72 10.08
C ARG A 53 1.75 -12.10 11.37
#